data_AF-A0A932J4J0-F1
#
_entry.id   AF-A0A932J4J0-F1
#
_cell.length_a   1.000
_cell.length_b   1.000
_cell.length_c   1.000
_cell.angle_alpha   90.00
_cell.angle_beta   90.00
_cell.angle_gamma   90.00
#
_symmetry.space_group_name_H-M   'P 1'
#
loop_
_entity.id
_entity.type
_entity.pdbx_description
1 polymer ?
#
loop_
_entity_poly.entity_id
_entity_poly.type
_entity_poly.pdbx_seq_one_letter_code
_entity_poly.pdbx_strand_id
1 'polypeptide(L)'
;EVLLLHPREGAPGEWSVLIANAKKLRAGDVLEFADGTSVHIILKNSTIEAALHYAMLTNQLDLQVLDGNTILVYPNQPAKLKDYQEIVVRSFFLANAEAKTVANSIKTIIKTRDIVADEKLNMIIIRDSPEAVRMAEKLVALHDQPEPEVMLEVEILEIKRTRLLQLGIKWPDNLTLTTLPSTTAGQLTLSDLRRNINSRTLGASTLSATAKFGETDSDVNLLANPRIRARNHEKAKILIGERVPTITSTATSTYVSESVNYLDVGLKLDVEPTIFLDGDVAIKVSLEVSNIVSEAQTKSGTSVYRIGNRSASTVLRLKDGENQVLAGLINNEERRSASKLPGIGELPLVGRLFGSSDDNNEKTEIVLSITPRLIRNIQRPEATLAEFRAGTDGSMRVRPDSGGGLTVLPSSSAASGSSSSAGGSISNNSGNNAANNGNNANNGGSSGASGATPGLPSLAGTGATNNLETGVAAPAPTQPQLQWQGPATVKAGDAFAMQLVMRSDTAIASVPLTIKYDAKALQVTGVTEGDFLKQGGAQTSFSSKIDPSGLVIISGTRTSAGGATDSGAIATITFRALAASDATLVQLLDFTPVTANGLSPVTNKPAPFTLQ
;
A
#
# COMPACT_ATOMS: atom_id res chain seq x y z
N GLU A 1 21.93 -59.20 47.61
CA GLU A 1 22.07 -59.21 46.14
C GLU A 1 23.26 -58.33 45.82
N VAL A 2 24.32 -58.90 45.24
CA VAL A 2 25.62 -58.22 45.08
C VAL A 2 25.64 -57.58 43.69
N LEU A 3 25.86 -56.27 43.65
CA LEU A 3 26.12 -55.54 42.42
C LEU A 3 27.60 -55.80 42.06
N LEU A 4 27.86 -56.81 41.24
CA LEU A 4 29.24 -57.15 40.84
C LEU A 4 29.64 -56.29 39.63
N LEU A 5 30.57 -55.37 39.86
CA LEU A 5 31.27 -54.60 38.83
C LEU A 5 32.50 -55.38 38.38
N HIS A 6 32.51 -55.94 37.18
CA HIS A 6 33.69 -56.61 36.61
C HIS A 6 34.40 -55.70 35.58
N PRO A 7 35.73 -55.56 35.62
CA PRO A 7 36.47 -54.90 34.56
C PRO A 7 36.35 -55.72 33.26
N ARG A 8 36.14 -55.05 32.12
CA ARG A 8 36.13 -55.73 30.82
C ARG A 8 37.55 -56.21 30.50
N GLU A 9 37.70 -57.51 30.27
CA GLU A 9 38.99 -58.14 30.01
C GLU A 9 39.65 -57.50 28.77
N GLY A 10 40.76 -56.78 28.97
CA GLY A 10 41.56 -56.14 27.91
C GLY A 10 41.53 -54.61 27.84
N ALA A 11 40.75 -53.88 28.66
CA ALA A 11 40.73 -52.42 28.65
C ALA A 11 40.74 -51.82 30.08
N PRO A 12 41.87 -51.25 30.56
CA PRO A 12 41.91 -50.61 31.88
C PRO A 12 41.00 -49.36 31.88
N GLY A 13 39.95 -49.38 32.72
CA GLY A 13 39.03 -48.26 32.95
C GLY A 13 37.59 -48.45 32.48
N GLU A 14 37.21 -49.61 31.94
CA GLU A 14 35.82 -49.96 31.59
C GLU A 14 35.24 -50.98 32.57
N TRP A 15 34.10 -50.65 33.19
CA TRP A 15 33.45 -51.48 34.21
C TRP A 15 32.06 -51.94 33.75
N SER A 16 31.81 -53.24 33.83
CA SER A 16 30.51 -53.86 33.53
C SER A 16 29.79 -54.23 34.82
N VAL A 17 28.55 -53.78 35.00
CA VAL A 17 27.73 -54.12 36.18
C VAL A 17 26.80 -55.27 35.84
N LEU A 18 26.87 -56.36 36.60
CA LEU A 18 25.91 -57.46 36.56
C LEU A 18 24.92 -57.32 37.71
N ILE A 19 23.68 -56.90 37.41
CA ILE A 19 22.60 -56.77 38.40
C ILE A 19 21.87 -58.11 38.52
N ALA A 20 22.26 -58.92 39.50
CA ALA A 20 21.51 -60.13 39.85
C ALA A 20 20.27 -59.76 40.68
N ASN A 21 19.11 -59.66 39.99
CA ASN A 21 17.74 -59.65 40.51
C ASN A 21 17.42 -58.53 41.53
N ALA A 22 17.13 -57.32 41.07
CA ALA A 22 16.79 -56.20 41.95
C ALA A 22 15.34 -56.27 42.47
N LYS A 23 15.09 -56.86 43.65
CA LYS A 23 13.74 -56.81 44.26
C LYS A 23 13.63 -56.22 45.66
N LYS A 24 14.71 -55.79 46.34
CA LYS A 24 14.64 -54.85 47.49
C LYS A 24 16.04 -54.51 48.01
N LEU A 25 16.58 -53.34 47.66
CA LEU A 25 17.67 -52.71 48.41
C LEU A 25 17.09 -52.14 49.72
N ARG A 26 17.74 -52.38 50.86
CA ARG A 26 17.30 -51.90 52.18
C ARG A 26 18.28 -50.83 52.69
N ALA A 27 17.82 -50.01 53.63
CA ALA A 27 18.67 -49.00 54.27
C ALA A 27 19.88 -49.67 54.96
N GLY A 28 21.10 -49.37 54.48
CA GLY A 28 22.35 -49.89 55.04
C GLY A 28 23.20 -50.75 54.11
N ASP A 29 22.81 -50.96 52.85
CA ASP A 29 23.56 -51.77 51.90
C ASP A 29 24.86 -51.07 51.43
N VAL A 30 25.97 -51.83 51.35
CA VAL A 30 27.29 -51.37 50.89
C VAL A 30 27.42 -51.66 49.39
N LEU A 31 27.72 -50.62 48.60
CA LEU A 31 28.10 -50.77 47.20
C LEU A 31 29.63 -50.82 47.14
N GLU A 32 30.15 -51.96 46.72
CA GLU A 32 31.59 -52.21 46.60
C GLU A 32 31.99 -52.08 45.13
N PHE A 33 32.83 -51.08 44.84
CA PHE A 33 33.39 -50.85 43.52
C PHE A 33 34.67 -51.68 43.38
N ALA A 34 34.94 -52.21 42.19
CA ALA A 34 36.04 -53.17 41.98
C ALA A 34 37.46 -52.57 42.04
N ASP A 35 37.58 -51.27 42.33
CA ASP A 35 38.80 -50.58 42.74
C ASP A 35 39.10 -50.71 44.25
N GLY A 36 38.22 -51.36 45.02
CA GLY A 36 38.32 -51.49 46.48
C GLY A 36 37.76 -50.28 47.23
N THR A 37 37.15 -49.31 46.54
CA THR A 37 36.48 -48.18 47.17
C THR A 37 35.10 -48.62 47.66
N SER A 38 34.91 -48.69 48.97
CA SER A 38 33.61 -49.00 49.58
C SER A 38 32.91 -47.69 49.93
N VAL A 39 31.68 -47.51 49.44
CA VAL A 39 30.89 -46.32 49.75
C VAL A 39 29.69 -46.69 50.61
N HIS A 40 29.66 -46.12 51.80
CA HIS A 40 28.53 -46.19 52.72
C HIS A 40 27.58 -45.03 52.45
N ILE A 41 26.41 -45.31 51.86
CA ILE A 41 25.36 -44.31 51.65
C ILE A 41 24.11 -44.72 52.42
N ILE A 42 23.65 -43.86 53.31
CA ILE A 42 22.39 -44.06 54.04
C ILE A 42 21.29 -43.30 53.32
N LEU A 43 20.47 -44.02 52.54
CA LEU A 43 19.32 -43.46 51.83
C LEU A 43 18.04 -43.87 52.54
N LYS A 44 17.20 -42.89 52.87
CA LYS A 44 15.87 -43.11 53.45
C LYS A 44 14.81 -42.83 52.39
N ASN A 45 13.95 -43.80 52.10
CA ASN A 45 12.80 -43.66 51.19
C ASN A 45 13.19 -43.15 49.78
N SER A 46 14.18 -43.78 49.15
CA SER A 46 14.72 -43.41 47.84
C SER A 46 14.52 -44.51 46.80
N THR A 47 14.43 -44.14 45.53
CA THR A 47 14.46 -45.10 44.42
C THR A 47 15.87 -45.68 44.21
N ILE A 48 15.98 -46.87 43.62
CA ILE A 48 17.25 -47.54 43.29
C ILE A 48 18.08 -46.65 42.34
N GLU A 49 17.41 -45.98 41.41
CA GLU A 49 18.02 -45.06 40.46
C GLU A 49 18.65 -43.83 41.15
N ALA A 50 17.96 -43.26 42.14
CA ALA A 50 18.52 -42.18 42.94
C ALA A 50 19.72 -42.66 43.77
N ALA A 51 19.66 -43.87 44.35
CA ALA A 51 20.78 -44.45 45.09
C ALA A 51 22.03 -44.62 44.22
N LEU A 52 21.85 -45.15 43.02
CA LEU A 52 22.91 -45.33 42.03
C LEU A 52 23.48 -43.97 41.59
N HIS A 53 22.62 -43.00 41.29
CA HIS A 53 23.04 -41.66 40.89
C HIS A 53 23.92 -40.97 41.96
N TYR A 54 23.57 -41.05 43.25
CA TYR A 54 24.39 -40.47 44.32
C TYR A 54 25.72 -41.19 44.54
N ALA A 55 25.72 -42.51 44.40
CA ALA A 55 26.95 -43.31 44.49
C ALA A 55 27.93 -42.95 43.36
N MET A 56 27.41 -42.72 42.15
CA MET A 56 28.20 -42.29 41.00
C MET A 56 28.70 -40.86 41.15
N LEU A 57 27.83 -39.93 41.60
CA LEU A 57 28.20 -38.53 41.83
C LEU A 57 29.32 -38.39 42.88
N THR A 58 29.27 -39.18 43.95
CA THR A 58 30.27 -39.14 45.03
C THR A 58 31.64 -39.62 44.55
N ASN A 59 31.68 -40.61 43.67
CA ASN A 59 32.92 -41.20 43.14
C ASN A 59 33.38 -40.60 41.80
N GLN A 60 32.74 -39.54 41.31
CA GLN A 60 33.03 -38.95 40.00
C GLN A 60 32.93 -40.00 38.86
N LEU A 61 31.97 -40.90 38.95
CA LEU A 61 31.64 -41.88 37.91
C LEU A 61 30.39 -41.42 37.16
N ASP A 62 30.25 -41.82 35.90
CA ASP A 62 29.05 -41.63 35.11
C ASP A 62 28.60 -42.97 34.51
N LEU A 63 27.33 -43.04 34.12
CA LEU A 63 26.69 -44.27 33.62
C LEU A 63 26.13 -44.08 32.21
N GLN A 64 26.25 -45.13 31.40
CA GLN A 64 25.59 -45.28 30.11
C GLN A 64 24.78 -46.58 30.13
N VAL A 65 23.50 -46.52 29.77
CA VAL A 65 22.66 -47.70 29.58
C VAL A 65 22.91 -48.22 28.16
N LEU A 66 23.48 -49.41 28.01
CA LEU A 66 23.77 -49.99 26.68
C LEU A 66 22.56 -50.77 26.16
N ASP A 67 21.87 -51.48 27.06
CA ASP A 67 20.70 -52.31 26.76
C ASP A 67 19.86 -52.52 28.03
N GLY A 68 18.67 -53.11 27.94
CA GLY A 68 17.74 -53.33 29.06
C GLY A 68 18.29 -54.13 30.24
N ASN A 69 19.44 -54.79 30.05
CA ASN A 69 20.11 -55.60 31.07
C ASN A 69 21.58 -55.21 31.35
N THR A 70 22.14 -54.21 30.67
CA THR A 70 23.57 -53.86 30.80
C THR A 70 23.79 -52.36 30.94
N ILE A 71 24.53 -51.97 31.99
CA ILE A 71 24.99 -50.59 32.22
C ILE A 71 26.52 -50.54 32.24
N LEU A 72 27.08 -49.58 31.51
CA LEU A 72 28.51 -49.26 31.50
C LEU A 72 28.76 -48.12 32.47
N VAL A 73 29.70 -48.30 33.39
CA VAL A 73 30.14 -47.27 34.32
C VAL A 73 31.55 -46.85 33.95
N TYR A 74 31.79 -45.54 33.85
CA TYR A 74 33.09 -44.99 33.46
C TYR A 74 33.42 -43.74 34.30
N PRO A 75 34.71 -43.39 34.48
CA PRO A 75 35.09 -42.18 35.19
C PRO A 75 34.64 -40.92 34.43
N ASN A 76 34.06 -39.96 35.14
CA ASN A 76 33.54 -38.69 34.64
C ASN A 76 34.69 -37.73 34.24
N GLN A 77 35.42 -38.13 33.19
CA GLN A 77 36.48 -37.34 32.57
C GLN A 77 36.00 -36.86 31.19
N PRO A 78 36.37 -35.64 30.77
CA PRO A 78 35.91 -35.05 29.51
C PRO A 78 36.28 -35.88 28.27
N ALA A 79 37.38 -36.65 28.33
CA ALA A 79 37.74 -37.59 27.27
C ALA A 79 36.75 -38.75 27.16
N LYS A 80 36.37 -39.36 28.29
CA LYS A 80 35.45 -40.50 28.33
C LYS A 80 33.99 -40.11 28.10
N LEU A 81 33.59 -38.91 28.52
CA LEU A 81 32.30 -38.34 28.13
C LEU A 81 32.18 -38.23 26.60
N LYS A 82 33.24 -37.82 25.89
CA LYS A 82 33.20 -37.72 24.43
C LYS A 82 33.02 -39.08 23.75
N ASP A 83 33.57 -40.14 24.34
CA ASP A 83 33.57 -41.48 23.76
C ASP A 83 32.31 -42.30 24.12
N TYR A 84 31.75 -42.09 25.32
CA TYR A 84 30.64 -42.90 25.85
C TYR A 84 29.32 -42.12 26.05
N GLN A 85 29.31 -40.79 25.94
CA GLN A 85 28.05 -40.06 26.01
C GLN A 85 27.25 -40.30 24.73
N GLU A 86 26.03 -40.78 24.90
CA GLU A 86 25.09 -40.88 23.78
C GLU A 86 24.76 -39.46 23.30
N ILE A 87 24.84 -39.28 21.98
CA ILE A 87 24.43 -38.07 21.29
C ILE A 87 23.23 -38.40 20.41
N VAL A 88 22.21 -37.55 20.48
CA VAL A 88 21.01 -37.65 19.66
C VAL A 88 20.89 -36.41 18.80
N VAL A 89 20.35 -36.59 17.60
CA VAL A 89 20.04 -35.49 16.69
C VAL A 89 18.54 -35.31 16.66
N ARG A 90 18.08 -34.09 16.92
CA ARG A 90 16.65 -33.73 16.84
C ARG A 90 16.48 -32.45 16.05
N SER A 91 15.54 -32.48 15.12
CA SER A 91 15.07 -31.31 14.39
C SER A 91 13.81 -30.74 15.05
N PHE A 92 13.78 -29.42 15.21
CA PHE A 92 12.66 -28.64 15.72
C PHE A 92 12.20 -27.66 14.64
N PHE A 93 10.94 -27.76 14.24
CA PHE A 93 10.31 -26.79 13.33
C PHE A 93 9.69 -25.67 14.16
N LEU A 94 9.89 -24.42 13.74
CA LEU A 94 9.38 -23.24 14.43
C LEU A 94 8.26 -22.60 13.62
N ALA A 95 7.14 -22.27 14.28
CA ALA A 95 5.97 -21.69 13.63
C ALA A 95 5.91 -20.16 13.73
N ASN A 96 6.36 -19.59 14.85
CA ASN A 96 6.21 -18.19 15.21
C ASN A 96 7.57 -17.49 15.40
N ALA A 97 8.55 -18.18 15.98
CA ALA A 97 9.86 -17.60 16.27
C ALA A 97 10.87 -17.82 15.11
N GLU A 98 11.87 -16.93 15.03
CA GLU A 98 12.96 -17.04 14.05
C GLU A 98 14.03 -18.05 14.50
N ALA A 99 14.37 -19.01 13.63
CA ALA A 99 15.35 -20.06 13.90
C ALA A 99 16.71 -19.54 14.37
N LYS A 100 17.19 -18.43 13.80
CA LYS A 100 18.49 -17.84 14.17
C LYS A 100 18.51 -17.35 15.62
N THR A 101 17.47 -16.62 16.01
CA THR A 101 17.35 -16.03 17.36
C THR A 101 17.16 -17.12 18.41
N VAL A 102 16.32 -18.12 18.13
CA VAL A 102 16.12 -19.27 19.01
C VAL A 102 17.39 -20.10 19.15
N ALA A 103 18.11 -20.36 18.05
CA ALA A 103 19.37 -21.13 18.08
C ALA A 103 20.45 -20.43 18.92
N ASN A 104 20.57 -19.10 18.82
CA ASN A 104 21.51 -18.32 19.64
C ASN A 104 21.17 -18.40 21.13
N SER A 105 19.88 -18.32 21.49
CA SER A 105 19.42 -18.46 22.87
C SER A 105 19.75 -19.85 23.44
N ILE A 106 19.45 -20.91 22.67
CA ILE A 106 19.75 -22.29 23.07
C ILE A 106 21.25 -22.53 23.20
N LYS A 107 22.05 -22.03 22.26
CA LYS A 107 23.51 -22.14 22.28
C LYS A 107 24.12 -21.52 23.54
N THR A 108 23.61 -20.38 23.98
CA THR A 108 24.10 -19.70 25.19
C THR A 108 23.65 -20.40 26.48
N ILE A 109 22.40 -20.87 26.54
CA ILE A 109 21.83 -21.47 27.76
C ILE A 109 22.33 -22.90 27.98
N ILE A 110 22.29 -23.74 26.94
CA ILE A 110 22.62 -25.17 27.02
C ILE A 110 24.12 -25.40 26.70
N LYS A 111 24.85 -24.37 26.23
CA LYS A 111 26.26 -24.47 25.80
C LYS A 111 26.51 -25.57 24.74
N THR A 112 25.50 -25.87 23.93
CA THR A 112 25.58 -26.89 22.87
C THR A 112 26.63 -26.49 21.83
N ARG A 113 27.48 -27.44 21.43
CA ARG A 113 28.50 -27.19 20.38
C ARG A 113 27.94 -27.31 18.96
N ASP A 114 27.01 -28.24 18.74
CA ASP A 114 26.53 -28.61 17.42
C ASP A 114 25.05 -28.23 17.24
N ILE A 115 24.80 -26.94 16.99
CA ILE A 115 23.48 -26.41 16.62
C ILE A 115 23.54 -25.75 15.24
N VAL A 116 22.59 -26.11 14.38
CA VAL A 116 22.47 -25.56 13.02
C VAL A 116 21.07 -25.02 12.84
N ALA A 117 20.96 -23.75 12.47
CA ALA A 117 19.70 -23.13 12.09
C ALA A 117 19.57 -23.13 10.56
N ASP A 118 18.46 -23.64 10.05
CA ASP A 118 18.06 -23.51 8.66
C ASP A 118 16.98 -22.42 8.57
N GLU A 119 17.38 -21.25 8.04
CA GLU A 119 16.51 -20.10 7.87
C GLU A 119 15.44 -20.32 6.79
N LYS A 120 15.71 -21.18 5.79
CA LYS A 120 14.79 -21.41 4.67
C LYS A 120 13.59 -22.24 5.09
N LEU A 121 13.81 -23.23 5.96
CA LEU A 121 12.76 -24.10 6.51
C LEU A 121 12.29 -23.66 7.90
N ASN A 122 12.81 -22.55 8.43
CA ASN A 122 12.62 -22.08 9.80
C ASN A 122 12.70 -23.21 10.83
N MET A 123 13.82 -23.93 10.81
CA MET A 123 14.03 -25.08 11.70
C MET A 123 15.42 -25.09 12.31
N ILE A 124 15.53 -25.75 13.46
CA ILE A 124 16.77 -25.90 14.20
C ILE A 124 17.09 -27.37 14.33
N ILE A 125 18.32 -27.74 13.99
CA ILE A 125 18.85 -29.08 14.16
C ILE A 125 19.85 -29.02 15.31
N ILE A 126 19.57 -29.79 16.36
CA ILE A 126 20.40 -29.88 17.56
C ILE A 126 20.99 -31.28 17.63
N ARG A 127 22.30 -31.36 17.86
CA ARG A 127 23.03 -32.59 18.12
C ARG A 127 23.72 -32.50 19.47
N ASP A 128 23.17 -33.18 20.47
CA ASP A 128 23.71 -33.17 21.84
C ASP A 128 23.19 -34.40 22.61
N SER A 129 23.53 -34.50 23.89
CA SER A 129 23.01 -35.51 24.80
C SER A 129 21.47 -35.50 24.88
N PRO A 130 20.82 -36.66 25.11
CA PRO A 130 19.36 -36.75 25.22
C PRO A 130 18.72 -35.76 26.19
N GLU A 131 19.38 -35.47 27.32
CA GLU A 131 18.88 -34.52 28.31
C GLU A 131 18.98 -33.07 27.84
N ALA A 132 20.08 -32.69 27.18
CA ALA A 132 20.22 -31.38 26.57
C ALA A 132 19.15 -31.13 25.49
N VAL A 133 18.83 -32.16 24.68
CA VAL A 133 17.75 -32.08 23.69
C VAL A 133 16.37 -31.94 24.33
N ARG A 134 16.08 -32.64 25.45
CA ARG A 134 14.82 -32.46 26.19
C ARG A 134 14.68 -31.06 26.80
N MET A 135 15.77 -30.48 27.26
CA MET A 135 15.75 -29.08 27.74
C MET A 135 15.57 -28.10 26.57
N ALA A 136 16.24 -28.36 25.44
CA ALA A 136 16.07 -27.57 24.24
C ALA A 136 14.62 -27.61 23.76
N GLU A 137 13.95 -28.77 23.81
CA GLU A 137 12.53 -28.92 23.49
C GLU A 137 11.65 -28.01 24.35
N LYS A 138 11.88 -27.98 25.67
CA LYS A 138 11.16 -27.08 26.58
C LYS A 138 11.43 -25.60 26.29
N LEU A 139 12.69 -25.24 26.01
CA LEU A 139 13.06 -23.87 25.65
C LEU A 139 12.44 -23.45 24.31
N VAL A 140 12.43 -24.33 23.32
CA VAL A 140 11.76 -24.10 22.03
C VAL A 140 10.27 -23.88 22.25
N ALA A 141 9.60 -24.72 23.04
CA ALA A 141 8.16 -24.55 23.33
C ALA A 141 7.84 -23.23 24.06
N LEU A 142 8.75 -22.75 24.92
CA LEU A 142 8.61 -21.45 25.59
C LEU A 142 8.86 -20.27 24.65
N HIS A 143 9.73 -20.42 23.66
CA HIS A 143 10.11 -19.33 22.76
C HIS A 143 9.24 -19.25 21.50
N ASP A 144 8.73 -20.37 21.00
CA ASP A 144 7.88 -20.46 19.81
C ASP A 144 6.41 -20.12 20.11
N GLN A 145 6.20 -19.01 20.81
CA GLN A 145 4.87 -18.49 21.13
C GLN A 145 4.38 -17.55 20.01
N PRO A 146 3.07 -17.51 19.73
CA PRO A 146 2.53 -16.61 18.72
C PRO A 146 2.76 -15.15 19.09
N GLU A 147 3.18 -14.37 18.10
CA GLU A 147 3.34 -12.93 18.27
C GLU A 147 1.96 -12.27 18.52
N PRO A 148 1.87 -11.34 19.50
CA PRO A 148 0.65 -10.61 19.76
C PRO A 148 0.38 -9.59 18.63
N GLU A 149 -0.90 -9.36 18.37
CA GLU A 149 -1.35 -8.55 17.25
C GLU A 149 -2.56 -7.71 17.65
N VAL A 150 -2.58 -6.47 17.17
CA VAL A 150 -3.65 -5.50 17.43
C VAL A 150 -4.20 -4.98 16.11
N MET A 151 -5.51 -4.84 16.06
CA MET A 151 -6.22 -4.09 15.03
C MET A 151 -6.43 -2.66 15.55
N LEU A 152 -5.99 -1.69 14.78
CA LEU A 152 -6.13 -0.27 15.09
C LEU A 152 -7.23 0.30 14.21
N GLU A 153 -8.26 0.83 14.85
CA GLU A 153 -9.35 1.55 14.21
C GLU A 153 -9.15 3.02 14.47
N VAL A 154 -8.98 3.82 13.43
CA VAL A 154 -8.88 5.28 13.54
C VAL A 154 -10.15 5.87 12.95
N GLU A 155 -10.72 6.86 13.63
CA GLU A 155 -11.89 7.57 13.16
C GLU A 155 -11.58 9.07 13.05
N ILE A 156 -11.94 9.64 11.91
CA ILE A 156 -11.76 11.06 11.62
C ILE A 156 -13.11 11.60 11.21
N LEU A 157 -13.64 12.52 12.01
CA LEU A 157 -14.89 13.22 11.73
C LEU A 157 -14.58 14.70 11.51
N GLU A 158 -14.92 15.23 10.35
CA GLU A 158 -14.88 16.66 10.05
C GLU A 158 -16.27 17.15 9.65
N ILE A 159 -16.79 18.14 10.39
CA ILE A 159 -18.06 18.80 10.11
C ILE A 159 -17.74 20.24 9.74
N LYS A 160 -18.04 20.63 8.50
CA LYS A 160 -17.92 22.01 8.02
C LYS A 160 -19.30 22.57 7.73
N ARG A 161 -19.64 23.67 8.40
CA ARG A 161 -20.86 24.44 8.18
C ARG A 161 -20.51 25.85 7.69
N THR A 162 -21.11 26.27 6.61
CA THR A 162 -20.95 27.62 6.04
C THR A 162 -22.31 28.24 5.82
N ARG A 163 -22.56 29.39 6.45
CA ARG A 163 -23.76 30.19 6.27
C ARG A 163 -23.40 31.57 5.76
N LEU A 164 -23.87 31.91 4.56
CA LEU A 164 -23.69 33.20 3.91
C LEU A 164 -25.04 33.88 3.75
N LEU A 165 -25.22 35.05 4.39
CA LEU A 165 -26.39 35.89 4.24
C LEU A 165 -26.01 37.20 3.54
N GLN A 166 -26.60 37.44 2.38
CA GLN A 166 -26.44 38.66 1.59
C GLN A 166 -27.78 39.40 1.54
N LEU A 167 -27.82 40.59 2.12
CA LEU A 167 -29.03 41.40 2.19
C LEU A 167 -28.75 42.85 1.83
N GLY A 168 -29.39 43.35 0.78
CA GLY A 168 -29.54 44.79 0.53
C GLY A 168 -29.31 45.21 -0.91
N ILE A 169 -29.11 46.52 -1.10
CA ILE A 169 -28.96 47.14 -2.42
C ILE A 169 -27.52 47.59 -2.59
N LYS A 170 -26.81 47.00 -3.55
CA LYS A 170 -25.46 47.41 -3.94
C LYS A 170 -25.55 48.58 -4.90
N TRP A 171 -25.15 49.75 -4.39
CA TRP A 171 -25.03 50.99 -5.15
C TRP A 171 -23.68 51.05 -5.88
N PRO A 172 -23.59 51.74 -7.02
CA PRO A 172 -22.34 51.88 -7.75
C PRO A 172 -21.35 52.77 -7.00
N ASP A 173 -20.09 52.32 -6.90
CA ASP A 173 -19.03 53.01 -6.14
C ASP A 173 -18.46 54.23 -6.90
N ASN A 174 -18.70 54.32 -8.21
CA ASN A 174 -18.18 55.38 -9.07
C ASN A 174 -19.24 55.93 -10.02
N LEU A 175 -19.25 57.26 -10.17
CA LEU A 175 -20.00 57.97 -11.20
C LEU A 175 -19.00 58.42 -12.28
N THR A 176 -19.05 57.83 -13.47
CA THR A 176 -18.17 58.24 -14.56
C THR A 176 -18.83 59.35 -15.37
N LEU A 177 -18.15 60.49 -15.47
CA LEU A 177 -18.51 61.55 -16.39
C LEU A 177 -17.71 61.36 -17.68
N THR A 178 -18.40 61.16 -18.79
CA THR A 178 -17.81 61.02 -20.12
C THR A 178 -18.19 62.20 -20.98
N THR A 179 -17.29 62.68 -21.83
CA THR A 179 -17.62 63.73 -22.78
C THR A 179 -18.33 63.13 -23.99
N LEU A 180 -19.55 63.59 -24.27
CA LEU A 180 -20.27 63.23 -25.48
C LEU A 180 -19.61 63.92 -26.69
N PRO A 181 -19.37 63.21 -27.80
CA PRO A 181 -18.86 63.82 -29.01
C PRO A 181 -19.84 64.89 -29.51
N SER A 182 -19.32 66.07 -29.81
CA SER A 182 -20.09 67.23 -30.28
C SER A 182 -20.47 67.13 -31.77
N THR A 183 -19.95 66.14 -32.49
CA THR A 183 -20.14 65.93 -33.93
C THR A 183 -20.64 64.51 -34.23
N THR A 184 -21.44 64.39 -35.29
CA THR A 184 -22.13 63.17 -35.76
C THR A 184 -21.19 62.01 -36.13
N ALA A 185 -19.86 62.23 -36.16
CA ALA A 185 -18.85 61.23 -36.52
C ALA A 185 -18.23 60.50 -35.32
N GLY A 186 -18.63 60.80 -34.07
CA GLY A 186 -18.22 60.02 -32.89
C GLY A 186 -16.74 60.13 -32.48
N GLN A 187 -15.92 60.93 -33.17
CA GLN A 187 -14.50 61.10 -32.86
C GLN A 187 -14.28 62.30 -31.92
N LEU A 188 -13.68 62.04 -30.76
CA LEU A 188 -13.39 63.05 -29.74
C LEU A 188 -12.06 63.74 -30.06
N THR A 189 -12.06 65.06 -30.28
CA THR A 189 -10.84 65.82 -30.56
C THR A 189 -10.26 66.46 -29.30
N LEU A 190 -8.94 66.70 -29.27
CA LEU A 190 -8.27 67.44 -28.17
C LEU A 190 -8.83 68.87 -27.99
N SER A 191 -9.40 69.45 -29.05
CA SER A 191 -10.06 70.76 -29.02
C SER A 191 -11.41 70.71 -28.28
N ASP A 192 -12.17 69.61 -28.41
CA ASP A 192 -13.43 69.40 -27.68
C ASP A 192 -13.18 69.25 -26.17
N LEU A 193 -12.12 68.52 -25.79
CA LEU A 193 -11.69 68.37 -24.39
C LEU A 193 -11.21 69.70 -23.77
N ARG A 194 -10.65 70.62 -24.56
CA ARG A 194 -10.09 71.88 -24.03
C ARG A 194 -11.09 73.03 -24.00
N ARG A 195 -12.01 73.12 -24.97
CA ARG A 195 -12.89 74.28 -25.16
C ARG A 195 -14.37 74.00 -24.95
N ASN A 196 -14.79 72.73 -24.96
CA ASN A 196 -16.20 72.37 -25.07
C ASN A 196 -16.65 71.42 -23.95
N ILE A 197 -16.05 71.50 -22.76
CA ILE A 197 -16.52 70.86 -21.53
C ILE A 197 -17.62 71.77 -20.94
N ASN A 198 -18.89 71.47 -21.22
CA ASN A 198 -20.05 72.16 -20.68
C ASN A 198 -21.13 71.12 -20.30
N SER A 199 -22.08 71.46 -19.43
CA SER A 199 -23.24 70.65 -19.02
C SER A 199 -23.95 69.87 -20.15
N ARG A 200 -23.89 70.34 -21.39
CA ARG A 200 -24.51 69.71 -22.57
C ARG A 200 -23.63 68.65 -23.27
N THR A 201 -22.32 68.71 -23.05
CA THR A 201 -21.32 67.81 -23.64
C THR A 201 -20.74 66.85 -22.60
N LEU A 202 -21.09 66.99 -21.32
CA LEU A 202 -20.83 65.97 -20.30
C LEU A 202 -22.05 65.05 -20.17
N GLY A 203 -21.81 63.76 -20.31
CA GLY A 203 -22.73 62.69 -19.97
C GLY A 203 -22.31 62.04 -18.69
N ALA A 204 -23.29 61.68 -17.87
CA ALA A 204 -23.08 60.78 -16.75
C ALA A 204 -23.43 59.35 -17.20
N SER A 205 -22.66 58.37 -16.73
CA SER A 205 -23.06 56.97 -16.82
C SER A 205 -24.39 56.75 -16.11
N THR A 206 -25.22 55.84 -16.63
CA THR A 206 -26.46 55.45 -15.97
C THR A 206 -26.15 54.83 -14.61
N LEU A 207 -26.76 55.37 -13.53
CA LEU A 207 -26.67 54.74 -12.22
C LEU A 207 -27.60 53.52 -12.23
N SER A 208 -27.02 52.34 -12.07
CA SER A 208 -27.77 51.10 -11.85
C SER A 208 -27.48 50.59 -10.45
N ALA A 209 -28.51 50.11 -9.77
CA ALA A 209 -28.40 49.51 -8.45
C ALA A 209 -28.82 48.05 -8.54
N THR A 210 -28.05 47.17 -7.90
CA THR A 210 -28.36 45.73 -7.90
C THR A 210 -28.83 45.34 -6.51
N ALA A 211 -30.04 44.80 -6.41
CA ALA A 211 -30.53 44.24 -5.16
C ALA A 211 -30.08 42.77 -5.04
N LYS A 212 -29.46 42.42 -3.92
CA LYS A 212 -29.07 41.05 -3.60
C LYS A 212 -29.78 40.61 -2.32
N PHE A 213 -30.55 39.54 -2.45
CA PHE A 213 -31.25 38.88 -1.36
C PHE A 213 -30.99 37.39 -1.51
N GLY A 214 -30.07 36.86 -0.72
CA GLY A 214 -29.68 35.45 -0.79
C GLY A 214 -29.18 34.96 0.55
N GLU A 215 -29.64 33.78 0.94
CA GLU A 215 -29.09 33.02 2.04
C GLU A 215 -28.62 31.67 1.50
N THR A 216 -27.36 31.34 1.75
CA THR A 216 -26.75 30.07 1.37
C THR A 216 -26.31 29.37 2.65
N ASP A 217 -26.89 28.21 2.97
CA ASP A 217 -26.44 27.31 4.03
C ASP A 217 -25.82 26.06 3.38
N SER A 218 -24.66 25.65 3.86
CA SER A 218 -23.89 24.53 3.32
C SER A 218 -23.32 23.72 4.47
N ASP A 219 -23.69 22.45 4.55
CA ASP A 219 -23.21 21.49 5.55
C ASP A 219 -22.48 20.34 4.85
N VAL A 220 -21.24 20.11 5.25
CA VAL A 220 -20.38 19.04 4.74
C VAL A 220 -19.91 18.20 5.93
N ASN A 221 -20.12 16.88 5.85
CA ASN A 221 -19.63 15.92 6.83
C ASN A 221 -18.69 14.93 6.14
N LEU A 222 -17.49 14.78 6.69
CA LEU A 222 -16.46 13.87 6.22
C LEU A 222 -16.15 12.87 7.35
N LEU A 223 -16.38 11.59 7.09
CA LEU A 223 -16.01 10.49 7.98
C LEU A 223 -15.00 9.59 7.27
N ALA A 224 -13.84 9.36 7.89
CA ALA A 224 -12.87 8.38 7.45
C ALA A 224 -12.53 7.40 8.58
N ASN A 225 -12.71 6.10 8.32
CA ASN A 225 -12.46 5.01 9.26
C ASN A 225 -11.40 4.01 8.76
N PRO A 226 -10.11 4.37 8.64
CA PRO A 226 -9.08 3.41 8.28
C PRO A 226 -8.85 2.39 9.40
N ARG A 227 -8.58 1.14 8.98
CA ARG A 227 -8.34 0.00 9.87
C ARG A 227 -7.06 -0.70 9.46
N ILE A 228 -6.19 -1.01 10.42
CA ILE A 228 -4.96 -1.78 10.14
C ILE A 228 -4.62 -2.73 11.27
N ARG A 229 -4.25 -3.95 10.89
CA ARG A 229 -3.69 -4.94 11.80
C ARG A 229 -2.17 -4.79 11.79
N ALA A 230 -1.57 -4.71 12.97
CA ALA A 230 -0.13 -4.61 13.15
C ALA A 230 0.33 -5.58 14.24
N ARG A 231 1.54 -6.12 14.06
CA ARG A 231 2.20 -6.96 15.08
C ARG A 231 2.89 -6.08 16.11
N ASN A 232 3.16 -6.65 17.27
CA ASN A 232 3.87 -5.96 18.33
C ASN A 232 5.28 -5.53 17.91
N HIS A 233 5.63 -4.27 18.19
CA HIS A 233 6.87 -3.60 17.79
C HIS A 233 7.09 -3.49 16.27
N GLU A 234 6.10 -3.78 15.45
CA GLU A 234 6.21 -3.66 14.00
C GLU A 234 5.54 -2.37 13.51
N LYS A 235 6.29 -1.55 12.76
CA LYS A 235 5.75 -0.32 12.18
C LYS A 235 4.85 -0.67 10.99
N ALA A 236 3.60 -0.24 11.07
CA ALA A 236 2.62 -0.36 10.02
C ALA A 236 2.28 1.00 9.42
N LYS A 237 2.13 1.04 8.09
CA LYS A 237 1.89 2.26 7.32
C LYS A 237 0.72 2.08 6.36
N ILE A 238 -0.20 3.04 6.38
CA ILE A 238 -1.29 3.18 5.40
C ILE A 238 -1.07 4.49 4.64
N LEU A 239 -1.17 4.45 3.32
CA LEU A 239 -1.35 5.64 2.49
C LEU A 239 -2.56 5.43 1.60
N ILE A 240 -3.56 6.29 1.72
CA ILE A 240 -4.77 6.29 0.90
C ILE A 240 -4.90 7.69 0.32
N GLY A 241 -4.76 7.84 -0.99
CA GLY A 241 -4.76 9.16 -1.60
C GLY A 241 -4.43 9.16 -3.07
N GLU A 242 -4.26 10.36 -3.61
CA GLU A 242 -3.92 10.63 -4.99
C GLU A 242 -2.60 11.40 -5.07
N ARG A 243 -1.88 11.27 -6.18
CA ARG A 243 -0.66 12.04 -6.44
C ARG A 243 -0.99 13.14 -7.43
N VAL A 244 -1.06 14.38 -6.97
CA VAL A 244 -1.41 15.52 -7.81
C VAL A 244 -0.13 16.10 -8.42
N PRO A 245 -0.01 16.18 -9.75
CA PRO A 245 1.11 16.84 -10.39
C PRO A 245 1.01 18.36 -10.18
N THR A 246 2.13 18.95 -9.80
CA THR A 246 2.34 20.40 -9.65
C THR A 246 3.44 20.81 -10.62
N ILE A 247 3.10 21.69 -11.56
CA ILE A 247 4.03 22.16 -12.59
C ILE A 247 4.75 23.39 -12.03
N THR A 248 6.06 23.29 -11.86
CA THR A 248 6.92 24.41 -11.48
C THR A 248 7.62 24.93 -12.72
N SER A 249 7.27 26.15 -13.14
CA SER A 249 7.91 26.82 -14.27
C SER A 249 9.05 27.70 -13.76
N THR A 250 10.28 27.42 -14.18
CA THR A 250 11.44 28.28 -13.93
C THR A 250 11.80 29.00 -15.22
N ALA A 251 11.52 30.31 -15.28
CA ALA A 251 11.87 31.17 -16.40
C ALA A 251 13.24 31.81 -16.17
N THR A 252 14.22 31.43 -16.98
CA THR A 252 15.47 32.19 -17.14
C THR A 252 15.32 33.08 -18.37
N SER A 253 16.01 34.22 -18.44
CA SER A 253 15.82 35.31 -19.44
C SER A 253 15.75 34.90 -20.93
N THR A 254 16.05 33.65 -21.28
CA THR A 254 16.02 33.09 -22.64
C THR A 254 15.31 31.74 -22.77
N TYR A 255 14.89 31.09 -21.67
CA TYR A 255 14.24 29.77 -21.68
C TYR A 255 13.25 29.61 -20.52
N VAL A 256 12.09 29.01 -20.81
CA VAL A 256 11.13 28.56 -19.80
C VAL A 256 11.28 27.04 -19.66
N SER A 257 11.67 26.59 -18.47
CA SER A 257 11.78 25.16 -18.13
C SER A 257 10.65 24.78 -17.18
N GLU A 258 9.87 23.76 -17.54
CA GLU A 258 8.79 23.23 -16.71
C GLU A 258 9.25 21.92 -16.05
N SER A 259 9.14 21.85 -14.74
CA SER A 259 9.38 20.65 -13.95
C SER A 259 8.07 20.18 -13.32
N VAL A 260 7.73 18.91 -13.48
CA VAL A 260 6.53 18.30 -12.90
C VAL A 260 6.91 17.64 -11.58
N ASN A 261 6.43 18.15 -10.46
CA ASN A 261 6.58 17.55 -9.13
C ASN A 261 5.26 16.95 -8.66
N TYR A 262 5.26 15.73 -8.14
CA TYR A 262 4.05 15.10 -7.62
C TYR A 262 3.93 15.34 -6.11
N LEU A 263 2.77 15.82 -5.67
CA LEU A 263 2.44 15.96 -4.27
C LEU A 263 1.40 14.89 -3.88
N ASP A 264 1.66 14.20 -2.78
CA ASP A 264 0.75 13.19 -2.25
C ASP A 264 -0.33 13.88 -1.41
N VAL A 265 -1.59 13.74 -1.81
CA VAL A 265 -2.75 14.23 -1.05
C VAL A 265 -3.61 13.05 -0.64
N GLY A 266 -4.08 13.05 0.60
CA GLY A 266 -4.88 11.97 1.16
C GLY A 266 -4.52 11.69 2.61
N LEU A 267 -4.81 10.47 3.06
CA LEU A 267 -4.57 9.99 4.40
C LEU A 267 -3.28 9.18 4.48
N LYS A 268 -2.41 9.55 5.40
CA LYS A 268 -1.22 8.80 5.78
C LYS A 268 -1.28 8.49 7.27
N LEU A 269 -1.27 7.21 7.60
CA LEU A 269 -1.26 6.72 8.97
C LEU A 269 -0.02 5.85 9.18
N ASP A 270 0.86 6.30 10.06
CA ASP A 270 2.01 5.54 10.57
C ASP A 270 1.70 5.14 12.02
N VAL A 271 1.74 3.84 12.32
CA VAL A 271 1.45 3.31 13.65
C VAL A 271 2.48 2.26 14.05
N GLU A 272 2.86 2.27 15.32
CA GLU A 272 3.77 1.30 15.92
C GLU A 272 3.18 0.91 17.28
N PRO A 273 2.55 -0.28 17.38
CA PRO A 273 1.95 -0.74 18.63
C PRO A 273 2.98 -1.46 19.51
N THR A 274 2.79 -1.36 20.82
CA THR A 274 3.48 -2.12 21.86
C THR A 274 2.42 -2.72 22.76
N ILE A 275 2.31 -4.05 22.75
CA ILE A 275 1.29 -4.80 23.49
C ILE A 275 1.90 -5.28 24.79
N PHE A 276 1.28 -4.92 25.91
CA PHE A 276 1.68 -5.35 27.25
C PHE A 276 0.92 -6.59 27.70
N LEU A 277 1.50 -7.33 28.66
CA LEU A 277 0.88 -8.53 29.23
C LEU A 277 -0.47 -8.26 29.92
N ASP A 278 -0.69 -7.04 30.41
CA ASP A 278 -1.95 -6.64 31.06
C ASP A 278 -3.09 -6.35 30.07
N GLY A 279 -2.84 -6.55 28.77
CA GLY A 279 -3.81 -6.29 27.70
C GLY A 279 -3.83 -4.83 27.24
N ASP A 280 -2.94 -4.00 27.78
CA ASP A 280 -2.83 -2.60 27.38
C ASP A 280 -2.01 -2.51 26.10
N VAL A 281 -2.40 -1.57 25.23
CA VAL A 281 -1.71 -1.30 23.98
C VAL A 281 -1.17 0.13 24.04
N ALA A 282 0.15 0.26 24.10
CA ALA A 282 0.79 1.53 23.79
C ALA A 282 0.91 1.69 22.29
N ILE A 283 0.59 2.86 21.77
CA ILE A 283 0.56 3.16 20.34
C ILE A 283 1.35 4.44 20.14
N LYS A 284 2.43 4.36 19.35
CA LYS A 284 3.00 5.54 18.72
C LYS A 284 2.27 5.74 17.40
N VAL A 285 1.51 6.83 17.29
CA VAL A 285 0.71 7.16 16.12
C VAL A 285 1.18 8.46 15.50
N SER A 286 1.24 8.48 14.17
CA SER A 286 1.41 9.68 13.37
C SER A 286 0.40 9.64 12.22
N LEU A 287 -0.62 10.49 12.31
CA LEU A 287 -1.68 10.61 11.34
C LEU A 287 -1.56 11.94 10.63
N GLU A 288 -1.71 11.91 9.30
CA GLU A 288 -1.72 13.06 8.43
C GLU A 288 -2.87 12.93 7.45
N VAL A 289 -3.71 13.95 7.34
CA VAL A 289 -4.85 14.02 6.43
C VAL A 289 -4.72 15.28 5.60
N SER A 290 -4.49 15.08 4.31
CA SER A 290 -4.36 16.15 3.32
C SER A 290 -5.55 16.12 2.35
N ASN A 291 -6.15 17.29 2.09
CA ASN A 291 -7.20 17.44 1.09
C ASN A 291 -6.95 18.68 0.20
N ILE A 292 -7.44 18.62 -1.04
CA ILE A 292 -7.39 19.77 -1.95
C ILE A 292 -8.51 20.72 -1.57
N VAL A 293 -8.15 21.92 -1.09
CA VAL A 293 -9.12 22.92 -0.60
C VAL A 293 -9.62 23.81 -1.73
N SER A 294 -8.76 24.13 -2.70
CA SER A 294 -9.13 24.92 -3.88
C SER A 294 -8.06 24.88 -4.96
N GLU A 295 -8.46 25.00 -6.22
CA GLU A 295 -7.58 25.28 -7.36
C GLU A 295 -7.56 26.78 -7.64
N ALA A 296 -6.38 27.34 -7.89
CA ALA A 296 -6.17 28.72 -8.29
C ALA A 296 -5.31 28.77 -9.55
N GLN A 297 -5.66 29.63 -10.48
CA GLN A 297 -4.87 29.86 -11.70
C GLN A 297 -3.89 31.01 -11.48
N THR A 298 -2.59 30.80 -11.73
CA THR A 298 -1.64 31.91 -11.79
C THR A 298 -1.87 32.77 -13.05
N LYS A 299 -1.33 33.99 -13.07
CA LYS A 299 -1.41 34.89 -14.25
C LYS A 299 -0.88 34.26 -15.55
N SER A 300 -0.07 33.21 -15.43
CA SER A 300 0.50 32.43 -16.53
C SER A 300 -0.37 31.25 -16.98
N GLY A 301 -1.57 31.05 -16.42
CA GLY A 301 -2.48 29.96 -16.77
C GLY A 301 -2.11 28.58 -16.19
N THR A 302 -1.24 28.54 -15.17
CA THR A 302 -0.88 27.30 -14.46
C THR A 302 -1.83 27.05 -13.29
N SER A 303 -2.40 25.85 -13.22
CA SER A 303 -3.18 25.39 -12.07
C SER A 303 -2.29 25.19 -10.84
N VAL A 304 -2.55 25.94 -9.77
CA VAL A 304 -1.92 25.79 -8.45
C VAL A 304 -2.97 25.31 -7.46
N TYR A 305 -2.65 24.28 -6.70
CA TYR A 305 -3.57 23.72 -5.71
C TYR A 305 -3.24 24.24 -4.31
N ARG A 306 -4.26 24.60 -3.55
CA ARG A 306 -4.14 24.83 -2.10
C ARG A 306 -4.49 23.53 -1.39
N ILE A 307 -3.52 22.96 -0.67
CA ILE A 307 -3.68 21.72 0.10
C ILE A 307 -3.90 22.10 1.56
N GLY A 308 -4.97 21.60 2.16
CA GLY A 308 -5.18 21.63 3.61
C GLY A 308 -4.55 20.40 4.22
N ASN A 309 -3.73 20.57 5.26
CA ASN A 309 -3.10 19.47 5.99
C ASN A 309 -3.55 19.49 7.45
N ARG A 310 -3.91 18.31 7.99
CA ARG A 310 -4.26 18.09 9.38
C ARG A 310 -3.40 16.94 9.89
N SER A 311 -2.59 17.19 10.92
CA SER A 311 -1.69 16.17 11.45
C SER A 311 -1.77 16.04 12.97
N ALA A 312 -1.59 14.82 13.46
CA ALA A 312 -1.52 14.48 14.87
C ALA A 312 -0.43 13.44 15.09
N SER A 313 0.48 13.69 16.02
CA SER A 313 1.54 12.75 16.43
C SER A 313 1.55 12.64 17.94
N THR A 314 1.39 11.43 18.46
CA THR A 314 1.35 11.18 19.90
C THR A 314 1.73 9.74 20.24
N VAL A 315 2.06 9.54 21.51
CA VAL A 315 2.25 8.22 22.10
C VAL A 315 1.27 8.10 23.26
N LEU A 316 0.42 7.08 23.21
CA LEU A 316 -0.65 6.87 24.18
C LEU A 316 -0.73 5.40 24.55
N ARG A 317 -1.32 5.10 25.72
CA ARG A 317 -1.54 3.74 26.20
C ARG A 317 -3.02 3.59 26.52
N LEU A 318 -3.66 2.60 25.89
CA LEU A 318 -5.10 2.36 25.98
C LEU A 318 -5.37 0.92 26.38
N LYS A 319 -6.53 0.69 27.00
CA LYS A 319 -7.07 -0.66 27.16
C LYS A 319 -7.60 -1.19 25.83
N ASP A 320 -7.73 -2.51 25.73
CA ASP A 320 -8.41 -3.15 24.61
C ASP A 320 -9.86 -2.64 24.46
N GLY A 321 -10.22 -2.20 23.27
CA GLY A 321 -11.54 -1.65 22.94
C GLY A 321 -11.83 -0.24 23.47
N GLU A 322 -10.87 0.40 24.15
CA GLU A 322 -11.02 1.76 24.65
C GLU A 322 -10.90 2.77 23.50
N ASN A 323 -11.95 3.54 23.26
CA ASN A 323 -11.91 4.63 22.29
C ASN A 323 -11.36 5.89 22.95
N GLN A 324 -10.23 6.39 22.46
CA GLN A 324 -9.61 7.62 22.95
C GLN A 324 -9.62 8.69 21.86
N VAL A 325 -10.12 9.87 22.23
CA VAL A 325 -9.98 11.08 21.40
C VAL A 325 -8.52 11.55 21.48
N LEU A 326 -7.86 11.57 20.32
CA LEU A 326 -6.49 12.00 20.12
C LEU A 326 -6.39 13.52 20.11
N ALA A 327 -7.27 14.15 19.33
CA ALA A 327 -7.25 15.58 19.05
C ALA A 327 -8.66 16.05 18.64
N GLY A 328 -8.97 17.29 18.99
CA GLY A 328 -10.17 17.98 18.53
C GLY A 328 -9.85 19.44 18.22
N LEU A 329 -10.47 19.99 17.19
CA LEU A 329 -10.36 21.40 16.83
C LEU A 329 -11.73 21.93 16.44
N ILE A 330 -12.14 23.03 17.09
CA ILE A 330 -13.32 23.81 16.68
C ILE A 330 -12.79 25.16 16.21
N ASN A 331 -13.02 25.46 14.93
CA ASN A 331 -12.74 26.75 14.33
C ASN A 331 -14.05 27.45 13.97
N ASN A 332 -14.22 28.70 14.39
CA ASN A 332 -15.41 29.49 14.10
C ASN A 332 -14.97 30.87 13.61
N GLU A 333 -15.25 31.16 12.33
CA GLU A 333 -14.90 32.40 11.67
C GLU A 333 -16.18 33.16 11.30
N GLU A 334 -16.31 34.38 11.82
CA GLU A 334 -17.43 35.26 11.51
C GLU A 334 -16.91 36.52 10.81
N ARG A 335 -17.36 36.74 9.57
CA ARG A 335 -17.00 37.89 8.76
C ARG A 335 -18.25 38.65 8.39
N ARG A 336 -18.38 39.86 8.92
CA ARG A 336 -19.45 40.79 8.55
C ARG A 336 -18.87 41.95 7.76
N SER A 337 -19.40 42.18 6.58
CA SER A 337 -19.04 43.32 5.72
C SER A 337 -20.29 44.09 5.36
N ALA A 338 -20.26 45.40 5.52
CA ALA A 338 -21.38 46.26 5.15
C ALA A 338 -20.89 47.40 4.26
N SER A 339 -21.58 47.59 3.13
CA SER A 339 -21.37 48.71 2.22
C SER A 339 -22.60 49.59 2.26
N LYS A 340 -22.46 50.86 2.61
CA LYS A 340 -23.57 51.80 2.78
C LYS A 340 -23.26 53.14 2.12
N LEU A 341 -24.29 53.83 1.62
CA LEU A 341 -24.16 55.20 1.16
C LEU A 341 -23.89 56.13 2.37
N PRO A 342 -22.86 57.00 2.31
CA PRO A 342 -22.60 57.94 3.39
C PRO A 342 -23.79 58.88 3.59
N GLY A 343 -24.13 59.18 4.84
CA GLY A 343 -25.31 59.97 5.22
C GLY A 343 -26.59 59.13 5.31
N ILE A 344 -27.21 58.80 4.17
CA ILE A 344 -28.53 58.14 4.17
C ILE A 344 -28.49 56.66 4.61
N GLY A 345 -27.35 56.00 4.48
CA GLY A 345 -27.13 54.61 4.91
C GLY A 345 -27.01 54.44 6.43
N GLU A 346 -26.92 55.53 7.21
CA GLU A 346 -26.78 55.48 8.68
C GLU A 346 -28.08 55.75 9.43
N LEU A 347 -29.15 56.11 8.71
CA LEU A 347 -30.46 56.38 9.32
C LEU A 347 -31.09 55.09 9.86
N PRO A 348 -31.65 55.09 11.08
CA PRO A 348 -32.12 53.89 11.78
C PRO A 348 -33.32 53.18 11.12
N LEU A 349 -34.08 53.84 10.24
CA LEU A 349 -35.23 53.25 9.53
C LEU A 349 -34.96 52.96 8.05
N VAL A 350 -34.34 53.89 7.33
CA VAL A 350 -34.13 53.80 5.87
C VAL A 350 -32.74 53.32 5.48
N GLY A 351 -31.76 53.32 6.40
CA GLY A 351 -30.38 52.97 6.09
C GLY A 351 -30.20 51.56 5.51
N ARG A 352 -31.07 50.61 5.88
CA ARG A 352 -31.05 49.23 5.34
C ARG A 352 -31.45 49.14 3.86
N LEU A 353 -32.17 50.13 3.32
CA LEU A 353 -32.50 50.23 1.88
C LEU A 353 -31.35 50.88 1.08
N PHE A 354 -30.44 51.58 1.76
CA PHE A 354 -29.33 52.32 1.15
C PHE A 354 -27.96 51.70 1.46
N GLY A 355 -27.93 50.40 1.74
CA GLY A 355 -26.72 49.62 1.92
C GLY A 355 -26.94 48.12 1.68
N SER A 356 -25.84 47.38 1.65
CA SER A 356 -25.79 45.93 1.58
C SER A 356 -24.94 45.37 2.72
N SER A 357 -25.41 44.30 3.36
CA SER A 357 -24.68 43.52 4.36
C SER A 357 -24.38 42.15 3.81
N ASP A 358 -23.15 41.69 4.00
CA ASP A 358 -22.63 40.37 3.69
C ASP A 358 -22.14 39.76 5.01
N ASP A 359 -22.91 38.83 5.56
CA ASP A 359 -22.58 38.11 6.80
C ASP A 359 -22.19 36.67 6.43
N ASN A 360 -20.92 36.32 6.59
CA ASN A 360 -20.38 34.99 6.36
C ASN A 360 -19.97 34.35 7.70
N ASN A 361 -20.53 33.18 8.02
CA ASN A 361 -20.19 32.42 9.20
C ASN A 361 -19.72 31.03 8.78
N GLU A 362 -18.48 30.70 9.12
CA GLU A 362 -17.84 29.43 8.81
C GLU A 362 -17.43 28.72 10.10
N LYS A 363 -18.05 27.56 10.36
CA LYS A 363 -17.72 26.71 11.50
C LYS A 363 -17.14 25.38 11.00
N THR A 364 -15.98 25.00 11.53
CA THR A 364 -15.33 23.71 11.22
C THR A 364 -15.02 22.99 12.52
N GLU A 365 -15.47 21.76 12.66
CA GLU A 365 -15.20 20.89 13.80
C GLU A 365 -14.49 19.64 13.30
N ILE A 366 -13.36 19.29 13.93
CA ILE A 366 -12.58 18.10 13.59
C ILE A 366 -12.39 17.30 14.87
N VAL A 367 -12.65 16.00 14.80
CA VAL A 367 -12.41 15.04 15.89
C VAL A 367 -11.63 13.86 15.33
N LEU A 368 -10.50 13.54 15.97
CA LEU A 368 -9.70 12.36 15.71
C LEU A 368 -9.77 11.44 16.92
N SER A 369 -10.11 10.17 16.70
CA SER A 369 -10.08 9.16 17.75
C SER A 369 -9.46 7.86 17.25
N ILE A 370 -8.97 7.06 18.20
CA ILE A 370 -8.38 5.75 17.94
C ILE A 370 -8.89 4.73 18.95
N THR A 371 -9.21 3.55 18.45
CA THR A 371 -9.64 2.40 19.25
C THR A 371 -8.77 1.20 18.90
N PRO A 372 -7.96 0.68 19.83
CA PRO A 372 -7.27 -0.59 19.63
C PRO A 372 -8.22 -1.75 19.89
N ARG A 373 -8.02 -2.84 19.14
CA ARG A 373 -8.71 -4.12 19.29
C ARG A 373 -7.67 -5.23 19.30
N LEU A 374 -7.44 -5.82 20.46
CA LEU A 374 -6.45 -6.88 20.65
C LEU A 374 -6.96 -8.18 20.01
N ILE A 375 -6.30 -8.63 18.94
CA ILE A 375 -6.68 -9.88 18.25
C ILE A 375 -5.99 -11.07 18.91
N ARG A 376 -4.75 -10.89 19.33
CA ARG A 376 -3.95 -11.90 20.05
C ARG A 376 -3.14 -11.23 21.15
N ASN A 377 -3.26 -11.74 22.37
CA ASN A 377 -2.49 -11.26 23.52
C ASN A 377 -1.31 -12.21 23.82
N ILE A 378 -0.26 -11.66 24.43
CA ILE A 378 0.83 -12.43 25.03
C ILE A 378 0.25 -13.28 26.17
N GLN A 379 0.23 -14.60 26.00
CA GLN A 379 -0.12 -15.50 27.08
C GLN A 379 1.10 -15.63 28.00
N ARG A 380 0.94 -15.34 29.29
CA ARG A 380 1.97 -15.63 30.28
C ARG A 380 2.08 -17.16 30.42
N PRO A 381 3.23 -17.79 30.11
CA PRO A 381 3.42 -19.20 30.42
C PRO A 381 3.24 -19.40 31.92
N GLU A 382 2.57 -20.49 32.32
CA GLU A 382 2.40 -20.81 33.72
C GLU A 382 3.78 -20.91 34.39
N ALA A 383 3.93 -20.39 35.62
CA ALA A 383 5.23 -20.33 36.31
C ALA A 383 5.89 -21.71 36.44
N THR A 384 5.09 -22.77 36.50
CA THR A 384 5.50 -24.18 36.52
C THR A 384 6.11 -24.67 35.20
N LEU A 385 5.74 -24.07 34.07
CA LEU A 385 6.34 -24.29 32.74
C LEU A 385 7.60 -23.44 32.54
N ALA A 386 7.63 -22.23 33.13
CA ALA A 386 8.77 -21.33 33.08
C ALA A 386 9.91 -21.74 34.02
N GLU A 387 9.60 -22.41 35.13
CA GLU A 387 10.59 -22.91 36.10
C GLU A 387 10.81 -24.42 35.89
N PHE A 388 11.96 -24.77 35.32
CA PHE A 388 12.40 -26.16 35.23
C PHE A 388 13.82 -26.31 35.78
N ARG A 389 14.05 -27.42 36.50
CA ARG A 389 15.38 -27.73 37.03
C ARG A 389 16.27 -28.23 35.90
N ALA A 390 17.32 -27.48 35.57
CA ALA A 390 18.27 -27.79 34.49
C ALA A 390 19.51 -28.62 34.95
N GLY A 391 19.53 -29.08 36.21
CA GLY A 391 20.68 -29.79 36.78
C GLY A 391 21.77 -28.85 37.30
N THR A 392 23.03 -29.23 37.18
CA THR A 392 24.22 -28.44 37.55
C THR A 392 25.02 -28.08 36.31
N ASP A 393 25.88 -27.05 36.37
CA ASP A 393 26.70 -26.61 35.21
C ASP A 393 27.63 -27.72 34.68
N GLY A 394 27.99 -28.70 35.52
CA GLY A 394 28.77 -29.87 35.14
C GLY A 394 27.95 -31.08 34.66
N SER A 395 26.64 -31.12 34.93
CA SER A 395 25.76 -32.20 34.51
C SER A 395 24.32 -31.72 34.37
N MET A 396 23.85 -31.64 33.13
CA MET A 396 22.49 -31.23 32.76
C MET A 396 21.45 -32.35 32.94
N ARG A 397 21.64 -33.23 33.93
CA ARG A 397 20.74 -34.34 34.21
C ARG A 397 19.69 -33.92 35.24
N VAL A 398 18.42 -34.23 34.95
CA VAL A 398 17.33 -34.05 35.90
C VAL A 398 17.47 -35.12 36.99
N ARG A 399 17.44 -34.68 38.24
CA ARG A 399 17.63 -35.57 39.40
C ARG A 399 16.46 -36.58 39.47
N PRO A 400 16.70 -37.89 39.53
CA PRO A 400 15.65 -38.92 39.42
C PRO A 400 14.64 -38.91 40.58
N ASP A 401 14.97 -38.31 41.73
CA ASP A 401 14.06 -38.16 42.88
C ASP A 401 13.10 -36.96 42.77
N SER A 402 13.24 -36.13 41.73
CA SER A 402 12.43 -34.91 41.57
C SER A 402 11.09 -35.12 40.84
N GLY A 403 10.81 -36.33 40.33
CA GLY A 403 9.53 -36.68 39.70
C GLY A 403 8.37 -36.95 40.69
N GLY A 404 8.66 -36.99 41.98
CA GLY A 404 7.67 -37.19 43.05
C GLY A 404 7.21 -35.89 43.67
N GLY A 405 6.45 -35.08 42.93
CA GLY A 405 5.62 -34.07 43.56
C GLY A 405 4.70 -34.75 44.58
N LEU A 406 4.71 -34.29 45.83
CA LEU A 406 3.70 -34.61 46.81
C LEU A 406 2.34 -34.15 46.26
N THR A 407 1.65 -35.03 45.54
CA THR A 407 0.23 -34.87 45.28
C THR A 407 -0.47 -34.96 46.63
N VAL A 408 -0.73 -33.81 47.24
CA VAL A 408 -1.70 -33.71 48.33
C VAL A 408 -3.05 -34.03 47.70
N LEU A 409 -3.44 -35.30 47.79
CA LEU A 409 -4.82 -35.71 47.58
C LEU A 409 -5.66 -34.97 48.63
N PRO A 410 -6.71 -34.22 48.24
CA PRO A 410 -7.65 -33.71 49.21
C PRO A 410 -8.28 -34.91 49.92
N SER A 411 -8.16 -34.95 51.24
CA SER A 411 -8.83 -35.92 52.10
C SER A 411 -10.33 -35.80 51.89
N SER A 412 -10.95 -36.77 51.22
CA SER A 412 -12.39 -36.92 51.17
C SER A 412 -12.89 -37.40 52.54
N SER A 413 -13.41 -36.46 53.34
CA SER A 413 -14.26 -36.81 54.47
C SER A 413 -15.60 -37.29 53.93
N ALA A 414 -15.97 -38.51 54.27
CA ALA A 414 -17.32 -39.02 54.07
C ALA A 414 -18.35 -38.24 54.92
N ALA A 415 -19.46 -37.83 54.29
CA ALA A 415 -20.76 -37.67 54.95
C ALA A 415 -21.91 -37.64 53.91
N SER A 416 -22.62 -38.77 53.83
CA SER A 416 -24.09 -38.93 53.77
C SER A 416 -25.00 -37.91 53.06
N GLY A 417 -25.86 -38.41 52.17
CA GLY A 417 -27.22 -37.87 51.97
C GLY A 417 -27.87 -38.10 50.60
N SER A 418 -28.74 -39.12 50.51
CA SER A 418 -30.01 -39.26 49.73
C SER A 418 -30.46 -38.10 48.81
N SER A 419 -31.14 -38.26 47.66
CA SER A 419 -32.07 -39.29 47.15
C SER A 419 -32.57 -38.90 45.73
N SER A 420 -33.02 -39.91 44.95
CA SER A 420 -34.17 -39.92 43.98
C SER A 420 -34.17 -38.90 42.81
N SER A 421 -34.61 -39.16 41.57
CA SER A 421 -35.46 -40.16 40.91
C SER A 421 -35.31 -39.93 39.39
N ALA A 422 -35.08 -40.96 38.58
CA ALA A 422 -36.06 -41.64 37.72
C ALA A 422 -36.45 -40.94 36.39
N GLY A 423 -36.31 -41.71 35.30
CA GLY A 423 -37.05 -41.59 34.03
C GLY A 423 -36.33 -40.79 32.93
N GLY A 424 -35.99 -41.31 31.75
CA GLY A 424 -36.38 -42.53 31.06
C GLY A 424 -36.78 -42.23 29.61
N SER A 425 -36.47 -43.17 28.71
CA SER A 425 -36.89 -43.33 27.30
C SER A 425 -36.00 -42.74 26.19
N ILE A 426 -35.81 -43.36 25.00
CA ILE A 426 -35.61 -44.74 24.48
C ILE A 426 -35.60 -44.61 22.94
N SER A 427 -34.83 -45.49 22.27
CA SER A 427 -34.92 -45.98 20.88
C SER A 427 -34.39 -45.11 19.72
N ASN A 428 -33.37 -45.57 18.99
CA ASN A 428 -33.31 -46.66 17.98
C ASN A 428 -34.02 -46.33 16.66
N ASN A 429 -33.24 -46.26 15.57
CA ASN A 429 -33.48 -47.16 14.45
C ASN A 429 -32.19 -47.49 13.67
N SER A 430 -32.14 -48.73 13.22
CA SER A 430 -31.08 -49.43 12.50
C SER A 430 -31.41 -49.50 11.00
N GLY A 431 -30.42 -49.83 10.15
CA GLY A 431 -30.71 -50.55 8.90
C GLY A 431 -29.92 -50.15 7.65
N ASN A 432 -28.71 -50.71 7.52
CA ASN A 432 -28.11 -51.35 6.33
C ASN A 432 -28.67 -51.09 4.92
N ASN A 433 -27.77 -50.79 3.97
CA ASN A 433 -27.58 -51.68 2.82
C ASN A 433 -26.16 -51.55 2.23
N ALA A 434 -25.59 -52.69 1.84
CA ALA A 434 -24.22 -52.86 1.39
C ALA A 434 -24.13 -53.36 -0.07
N ALA A 435 -23.04 -52.95 -0.72
CA ALA A 435 -22.17 -53.71 -1.62
C ALA A 435 -22.44 -53.84 -3.15
N ASN A 436 -21.31 -53.68 -3.86
CA ASN A 436 -20.85 -54.29 -5.13
C ASN A 436 -21.38 -53.70 -6.46
N ASN A 437 -20.62 -53.54 -7.55
CA ASN A 437 -19.24 -53.82 -7.99
C ASN A 437 -19.08 -53.00 -9.32
N GLY A 438 -17.98 -52.32 -9.68
CA GLY A 438 -16.76 -52.89 -10.25
C GLY A 438 -16.64 -52.73 -11.80
N ASN A 439 -15.69 -51.88 -12.24
CA ASN A 439 -14.75 -52.05 -13.38
C ASN A 439 -15.03 -51.56 -14.84
N ASN A 440 -14.18 -50.59 -15.24
CA ASN A 440 -13.15 -50.59 -16.32
C ASN A 440 -13.30 -49.80 -17.65
N ALA A 441 -12.30 -48.94 -17.90
CA ALA A 441 -11.50 -48.61 -19.11
C ALA A 441 -12.21 -48.29 -20.48
N ASN A 442 -11.72 -47.48 -21.42
CA ASN A 442 -10.37 -47.08 -21.83
C ASN A 442 -10.40 -45.95 -22.92
N ASN A 443 -9.24 -45.31 -23.15
CA ASN A 443 -8.73 -44.56 -24.34
C ASN A 443 -9.27 -43.14 -24.67
N GLY A 444 -8.46 -42.12 -25.03
CA GLY A 444 -7.01 -41.98 -25.21
C GLY A 444 -6.59 -41.34 -26.57
N GLY A 445 -5.77 -40.27 -26.55
CA GLY A 445 -4.88 -39.81 -27.65
C GLY A 445 -5.20 -38.42 -28.28
N SER A 446 -4.46 -37.33 -27.97
CA SER A 446 -3.26 -36.74 -28.63
C SER A 446 -3.55 -36.00 -29.97
N SER A 447 -2.94 -34.90 -30.43
CA SER A 447 -1.62 -34.24 -30.26
C SER A 447 -1.63 -32.88 -31.02
N GLY A 448 -0.61 -32.01 -30.85
CA GLY A 448 -0.14 -31.10 -31.93
C GLY A 448 0.22 -29.65 -31.56
N ALA A 449 1.49 -29.28 -31.76
CA ALA A 449 2.04 -27.91 -31.71
C ALA A 449 2.88 -27.62 -32.98
N SER A 450 3.10 -26.31 -33.28
CA SER A 450 4.15 -25.69 -34.13
C SER A 450 3.88 -25.39 -35.63
N GLY A 451 4.13 -24.13 -36.03
CA GLY A 451 5.10 -23.79 -37.12
C GLY A 451 4.63 -23.30 -38.51
N ALA A 452 4.97 -22.02 -38.81
CA ALA A 452 5.54 -21.46 -40.06
C ALA A 452 4.70 -21.08 -41.33
N THR A 453 5.07 -19.89 -41.85
CA THR A 453 4.92 -19.22 -43.17
C THR A 453 5.42 -20.06 -44.38
N PRO A 454 5.19 -19.73 -45.70
CA PRO A 454 5.37 -18.41 -46.36
C PRO A 454 4.50 -18.06 -47.62
N GLY A 455 4.58 -16.80 -48.09
CA GLY A 455 4.09 -16.41 -49.42
C GLY A 455 4.18 -14.91 -49.78
N LEU A 456 5.16 -14.56 -50.63
CA LEU A 456 5.24 -13.42 -51.58
C LEU A 456 5.58 -14.06 -52.96
N PRO A 457 5.41 -13.45 -54.16
CA PRO A 457 5.52 -12.01 -54.50
C PRO A 457 4.58 -11.49 -55.65
N SER A 458 4.75 -10.21 -56.05
CA SER A 458 4.64 -9.64 -57.44
C SER A 458 3.93 -8.27 -57.44
N LEU A 459 4.60 -7.12 -57.59
CA LEU A 459 5.13 -6.44 -58.81
C LEU A 459 4.09 -5.81 -59.76
N ALA A 460 4.42 -4.56 -60.13
CA ALA A 460 3.94 -3.71 -61.24
C ALA A 460 2.53 -3.09 -61.08
N GLY A 461 2.28 -1.83 -61.43
CA GLY A 461 3.09 -0.80 -62.06
C GLY A 461 2.18 0.15 -62.86
N THR A 462 2.56 1.43 -62.89
CA THR A 462 2.35 2.41 -63.99
C THR A 462 0.94 2.82 -64.43
N GLY A 463 0.73 4.15 -64.53
CA GLY A 463 -0.36 4.71 -65.32
C GLY A 463 -0.60 6.20 -65.11
N ALA A 464 0.38 7.04 -65.48
CA ALA A 464 0.18 8.48 -65.65
C ALA A 464 -0.62 8.80 -66.92
N THR A 465 -1.28 9.96 -66.96
CA THR A 465 -1.47 10.92 -68.09
C THR A 465 -2.62 11.85 -67.73
N ASN A 466 -2.40 13.14 -67.47
CA ASN A 466 -2.17 14.28 -68.38
C ASN A 466 -3.39 15.20 -68.32
N ASN A 467 -3.19 16.46 -67.92
CA ASN A 467 -3.26 17.58 -68.86
C ASN A 467 -2.88 18.90 -68.17
N LEU A 468 -2.03 19.65 -68.87
CA LEU A 468 -1.74 21.05 -68.64
C LEU A 468 -2.92 21.90 -69.13
N GLU A 469 -3.24 23.00 -68.46
CA GLU A 469 -3.11 24.36 -69.02
C GLU A 469 -3.64 25.47 -68.08
N THR A 470 -2.76 26.46 -67.89
CA THR A 470 -2.92 27.92 -67.75
C THR A 470 -4.01 28.57 -66.87
N GLY A 471 -3.50 29.34 -65.89
CA GLY A 471 -3.82 30.77 -65.80
C GLY A 471 -4.87 31.19 -64.77
N VAL A 472 -4.40 31.81 -63.68
CA VAL A 472 -4.76 33.16 -63.18
C VAL A 472 -4.27 33.26 -61.74
N ALA A 473 -3.42 34.25 -61.48
CA ALA A 473 -2.93 34.58 -60.14
C ALA A 473 -4.00 35.36 -59.34
N ALA A 474 -4.26 34.92 -58.12
CA ALA A 474 -4.87 35.66 -57.00
C ALA A 474 -4.50 34.94 -55.67
N PRO A 475 -4.48 35.63 -54.51
CA PRO A 475 -3.35 35.65 -53.58
C PRO A 475 -3.31 34.56 -52.48
N ALA A 476 -2.17 34.52 -51.78
CA ALA A 476 -1.72 33.57 -50.75
C ALA A 476 -2.68 33.33 -49.55
N PRO A 477 -2.66 32.14 -48.93
CA PRO A 477 -3.22 31.96 -47.59
C PRO A 477 -2.16 32.29 -46.53
N THR A 478 -2.31 33.42 -45.84
CA THR A 478 -1.46 33.85 -44.71
C THR A 478 -1.75 33.10 -43.39
N GLN A 479 -2.32 31.88 -43.46
CA GLN A 479 -2.67 31.06 -42.30
C GLN A 479 -2.45 29.57 -42.62
N PRO A 480 -1.94 28.75 -41.66
CA PRO A 480 -1.79 27.31 -41.87
C PRO A 480 -3.14 26.64 -42.12
N GLN A 481 -3.26 25.90 -43.21
CA GLN A 481 -4.45 25.14 -43.59
C GLN A 481 -4.27 23.66 -43.29
N LEU A 482 -5.35 23.02 -42.83
CA LEU A 482 -5.41 21.60 -42.52
C LEU A 482 -6.44 20.90 -43.41
N GLN A 483 -6.11 19.70 -43.87
CA GLN A 483 -7.00 18.86 -44.66
C GLN A 483 -6.87 17.38 -44.27
N TRP A 484 -8.00 16.70 -44.15
CA TRP A 484 -8.05 15.25 -44.02
C TRP A 484 -7.91 14.58 -45.39
N GLN A 485 -7.08 13.54 -45.48
CA GLN A 485 -6.95 12.68 -46.65
C GLN A 485 -7.12 11.22 -46.23
N GLY A 486 -8.10 10.54 -46.82
CA GLY A 486 -8.40 9.14 -46.52
C GLY A 486 -9.56 8.64 -47.38
N PRO A 487 -9.81 7.32 -47.39
CA PRO A 487 -10.95 6.75 -48.10
C PRO A 487 -12.27 7.20 -47.45
N ALA A 488 -13.25 7.59 -48.27
CA ALA A 488 -14.57 8.02 -47.79
C ALA A 488 -15.50 6.84 -47.43
N THR A 489 -15.17 5.63 -47.89
CA THR A 489 -15.97 4.42 -47.66
C THR A 489 -15.08 3.23 -47.32
N VAL A 490 -15.37 2.49 -46.25
CA VAL A 490 -14.55 1.35 -45.79
C VAL A 490 -15.44 0.19 -45.34
N LYS A 491 -15.06 -1.05 -45.68
CA LYS A 491 -15.77 -2.24 -45.22
C LYS A 491 -15.46 -2.53 -43.75
N ALA A 492 -16.48 -2.89 -42.97
CA ALA A 492 -16.31 -3.31 -41.58
C ALA A 492 -15.33 -4.51 -41.51
N GLY A 493 -14.33 -4.41 -40.64
CA GLY A 493 -13.25 -5.39 -40.45
C GLY A 493 -11.91 -4.97 -41.05
N ASP A 494 -11.92 -4.11 -42.08
CA ASP A 494 -10.71 -3.68 -42.80
C ASP A 494 -9.96 -2.57 -42.06
N ALA A 495 -8.64 -2.55 -42.25
CA ALA A 495 -7.77 -1.47 -41.79
C ALA A 495 -7.55 -0.46 -42.92
N PHE A 496 -7.57 0.83 -42.59
CA PHE A 496 -7.33 1.92 -43.52
C PHE A 496 -6.49 3.02 -42.87
N ALA A 497 -5.75 3.76 -43.69
CA ALA A 497 -4.94 4.88 -43.25
C ALA A 497 -5.63 6.20 -43.56
N MET A 498 -5.61 7.12 -42.60
CA MET A 498 -6.08 8.50 -42.75
C MET A 498 -4.95 9.45 -42.38
N GLN A 499 -4.67 10.41 -43.25
CA GLN A 499 -3.61 11.39 -43.10
C GLN A 499 -4.19 12.76 -42.80
N LEU A 500 -3.54 13.47 -41.89
CA LEU A 500 -3.81 14.89 -41.65
C LEU A 500 -2.69 15.69 -42.31
N VAL A 501 -3.04 16.43 -43.36
CA VAL A 501 -2.09 17.21 -44.17
C VAL A 501 -2.17 18.68 -43.80
N MET A 502 -1.01 19.30 -43.58
CA MET A 502 -0.87 20.74 -43.34
C MET A 502 -0.26 21.42 -44.56
N ARG A 503 -0.71 22.64 -44.84
CA ARG A 503 -0.05 23.59 -45.73
C ARG A 503 0.22 24.87 -44.96
N SER A 504 1.48 25.26 -44.84
CA SER A 504 1.88 26.49 -44.14
C SER A 504 3.00 27.20 -44.89
N ASP A 505 2.84 28.50 -45.11
CA ASP A 505 3.89 29.42 -45.57
C ASP A 505 4.77 29.94 -44.41
N THR A 506 4.28 29.81 -43.17
CA THR A 506 5.02 30.13 -41.94
C THR A 506 5.78 28.93 -41.39
N ALA A 507 6.98 29.18 -40.85
CA ALA A 507 7.87 28.15 -40.34
C ALA A 507 7.35 27.54 -39.03
N ILE A 508 6.78 26.33 -39.09
CA ILE A 508 6.22 25.60 -37.94
C ILE A 508 7.26 24.70 -37.29
N ALA A 509 7.47 24.83 -35.98
CA ALA A 509 8.43 24.04 -35.21
C ALA A 509 7.77 22.94 -34.36
N SER A 510 6.52 23.14 -33.90
CA SER A 510 5.78 22.15 -33.13
C SER A 510 4.32 22.08 -33.52
N VAL A 511 3.75 20.88 -33.44
CA VAL A 511 2.37 20.58 -33.78
C VAL A 511 1.73 19.66 -32.73
N PRO A 512 1.27 20.22 -31.60
CA PRO A 512 0.39 19.51 -30.68
C PRO A 512 -1.06 19.52 -31.21
N LEU A 513 -1.70 18.36 -31.21
CA LEU A 513 -3.08 18.20 -31.67
C LEU A 513 -3.81 17.05 -30.97
N THR A 514 -5.14 17.17 -30.91
CA THR A 514 -6.03 16.14 -30.35
C THR A 514 -7.12 15.81 -31.35
N ILE A 515 -7.26 14.53 -31.70
CA ILE A 515 -8.28 14.00 -32.60
C ILE A 515 -9.28 13.20 -31.79
N LYS A 516 -10.57 13.41 -32.05
CA LYS A 516 -11.67 12.61 -31.51
C LYS A 516 -12.21 11.70 -32.60
N TYR A 517 -12.44 10.43 -32.27
CA TYR A 517 -13.05 9.43 -33.13
C TYR A 517 -14.09 8.62 -32.35
N ASP A 518 -15.01 7.96 -33.05
CA ASP A 518 -15.98 7.07 -32.40
C ASP A 518 -15.35 5.70 -32.12
N ALA A 519 -15.07 5.43 -30.84
CA ALA A 519 -14.48 4.17 -30.37
C ALA A 519 -15.40 2.95 -30.54
N LYS A 520 -16.70 3.14 -30.81
CA LYS A 520 -17.63 2.03 -31.08
C LYS A 520 -17.53 1.54 -32.52
N ALA A 521 -17.23 2.44 -33.46
CA ALA A 521 -17.17 2.13 -34.89
C ALA A 521 -15.74 1.94 -35.39
N LEU A 522 -14.75 2.60 -34.78
CA LEU A 522 -13.35 2.61 -35.22
C LEU A 522 -12.39 2.29 -34.08
N GLN A 523 -11.36 1.51 -34.37
CA GLN A 523 -10.22 1.28 -33.48
C GLN A 523 -8.94 1.84 -34.11
N VAL A 524 -8.15 2.61 -33.35
CA VAL A 524 -6.84 3.06 -33.83
C VAL A 524 -5.81 1.96 -33.60
N THR A 525 -5.25 1.43 -34.70
CA THR A 525 -4.23 0.37 -34.68
C THR A 525 -2.82 0.96 -34.58
N GLY A 526 -2.60 2.18 -35.07
CA GLY A 526 -1.30 2.83 -35.00
C GLY A 526 -1.34 4.27 -35.48
N VAL A 527 -0.36 5.05 -35.03
CA VAL A 527 -0.13 6.42 -35.45
C VAL A 527 1.33 6.53 -35.85
N THR A 528 1.57 6.94 -37.09
CA THR A 528 2.92 7.17 -37.61
C THR A 528 3.12 8.65 -37.93
N GLU A 529 4.33 9.14 -37.70
CA GLU A 529 4.71 10.50 -38.02
C GLU A 529 4.73 10.72 -39.54
N GLY A 530 4.21 11.86 -40.00
CA GLY A 530 4.26 12.25 -41.40
C GLY A 530 5.57 12.96 -41.80
N ASP A 531 5.62 13.46 -43.02
CA ASP A 531 6.80 14.07 -43.63
C ASP A 531 6.92 15.59 -43.37
N PHE A 532 5.86 16.26 -42.93
CA PHE A 532 5.83 17.71 -42.72
C PHE A 532 6.96 18.21 -41.80
N LEU A 533 7.09 17.65 -40.60
CA LEU A 533 8.13 18.07 -39.65
C LEU A 533 9.54 17.62 -40.06
N LYS A 534 9.64 16.61 -40.93
CA LYS A 534 10.90 16.03 -41.44
C LYS A 534 11.46 16.73 -42.68
N GLN A 535 10.75 17.73 -43.21
CA GLN A 535 11.19 18.50 -44.38
C GLN A 535 12.62 19.04 -44.20
N GLY A 536 13.48 18.88 -45.21
CA GLY A 536 14.88 19.30 -45.11
C GLY A 536 15.77 18.39 -44.23
N GLY A 537 15.35 17.14 -43.97
CA GLY A 537 16.16 16.15 -43.24
C GLY A 537 16.31 16.44 -41.76
N ALA A 538 15.41 17.23 -41.18
CA ALA A 538 15.45 17.58 -39.78
C ALA A 538 15.13 16.41 -38.85
N GLN A 539 15.84 16.38 -37.72
CA GLN A 539 15.51 15.49 -36.62
C GLN A 539 14.23 15.99 -35.93
N THR A 540 13.34 15.05 -35.61
CA THR A 540 12.05 15.31 -34.99
C THR A 540 11.86 14.41 -33.77
N SER A 541 11.15 14.93 -32.76
CA SER A 541 10.60 14.15 -31.66
C SER A 541 9.10 14.05 -31.88
N PHE A 542 8.60 12.84 -32.10
CA PHE A 542 7.17 12.58 -32.31
C PHE A 542 6.65 11.64 -31.23
N SER A 543 5.54 12.04 -30.62
CA SER A 543 4.83 11.26 -29.61
C SER A 543 3.36 11.16 -29.99
N SER A 544 2.79 9.98 -29.77
CA SER A 544 1.36 9.75 -29.93
C SER A 544 0.84 8.92 -28.76
N LYS A 545 -0.32 9.29 -28.24
CA LYS A 545 -1.04 8.56 -27.19
C LYS A 545 -2.45 8.28 -27.67
N ILE A 546 -2.81 7.01 -27.69
CA ILE A 546 -4.14 6.54 -28.06
C ILE A 546 -4.90 6.28 -26.76
N ASP A 547 -6.04 6.93 -26.59
CA ASP A 547 -6.96 6.69 -25.50
C ASP A 547 -8.06 5.72 -25.96
N PRO A 548 -8.32 4.62 -25.21
CA PRO A 548 -9.42 3.71 -25.51
C PRO A 548 -10.81 4.37 -25.53
N SER A 549 -10.96 5.56 -24.93
CA SER A 549 -12.21 6.32 -24.90
C SER A 549 -12.55 7.09 -26.19
N GLY A 550 -11.71 6.99 -27.24
CA GLY A 550 -11.98 7.63 -28.53
C GLY A 550 -11.19 8.92 -28.80
N LEU A 551 -10.03 9.11 -28.13
CA LEU A 551 -9.15 10.25 -28.35
C LEU A 551 -7.76 9.79 -28.82
N VAL A 552 -7.15 10.56 -29.71
CA VAL A 552 -5.74 10.42 -30.11
C VAL A 552 -5.04 11.75 -29.90
N ILE A 553 -4.04 11.77 -29.04
CA ILE A 553 -3.22 12.95 -28.76
C ILE A 553 -1.91 12.75 -29.51
N ILE A 554 -1.55 13.72 -30.36
CA ILE A 554 -0.33 13.69 -31.16
C ILE A 554 0.45 14.97 -30.86
N SER A 555 1.75 14.83 -30.60
CA SER A 555 2.66 15.97 -30.47
C SER A 555 3.95 15.68 -31.22
N GLY A 556 4.26 16.52 -32.19
CA GLY A 556 5.52 16.53 -32.91
C GLY A 556 6.29 17.82 -32.68
N THR A 557 7.59 17.72 -32.44
CA THR A 557 8.51 18.86 -32.34
C THR A 557 9.73 18.64 -33.22
N ARG A 558 10.15 19.68 -33.93
CA ARG A 558 11.37 19.70 -34.73
C ARG A 558 12.53 20.16 -33.85
N THR A 559 13.66 19.45 -33.87
CA THR A 559 14.81 19.73 -33.00
C THR A 559 15.92 20.55 -33.68
N SER A 560 15.78 20.85 -34.98
CA SER A 560 16.69 21.72 -35.72
C SER A 560 16.24 23.19 -35.71
N ALA A 561 17.20 24.12 -35.87
CA ALA A 561 17.02 25.57 -35.71
C ALA A 561 16.21 26.28 -36.82
N GLY A 562 15.22 25.61 -37.42
CA GLY A 562 14.31 26.19 -38.41
C GLY A 562 12.97 25.45 -38.40
N GLY A 563 11.89 26.12 -38.81
CA GLY A 563 10.56 25.51 -38.91
C GLY A 563 10.29 24.88 -40.28
N ALA A 564 9.32 23.98 -40.33
CA ALA A 564 8.79 23.41 -41.57
C ALA A 564 7.88 24.43 -42.28
N THR A 565 8.09 24.59 -43.59
CA THR A 565 7.34 25.45 -44.50
C THR A 565 7.04 24.63 -45.74
N ASP A 566 5.84 24.74 -46.32
CA ASP A 566 5.25 23.97 -47.44
C ASP A 566 4.10 23.01 -47.03
N SER A 567 3.72 22.12 -47.93
CA SER A 567 2.68 21.09 -47.74
C SER A 567 3.30 19.79 -47.26
N GLY A 568 2.69 19.11 -46.29
CA GLY A 568 3.11 17.77 -45.86
C GLY A 568 2.12 17.12 -44.90
N ALA A 569 2.19 15.80 -44.75
CA ALA A 569 1.45 15.06 -43.74
C ALA A 569 2.06 15.30 -42.35
N ILE A 570 1.22 15.62 -41.37
CA ILE A 570 1.62 15.76 -39.97
C ILE A 570 1.73 14.37 -39.34
N ALA A 571 0.70 13.55 -39.55
CA ALA A 571 0.59 12.20 -39.03
C ALA A 571 -0.31 11.36 -39.94
N THR A 572 -0.01 10.07 -40.00
CA THR A 572 -0.85 9.05 -40.60
C THR A 572 -1.43 8.19 -39.48
N ILE A 573 -2.75 8.19 -39.34
CA ILE A 573 -3.46 7.36 -38.37
C ILE A 573 -4.02 6.14 -39.10
N THR A 574 -3.69 4.95 -38.61
CA THR A 574 -4.23 3.69 -39.12
C THR A 574 -5.40 3.27 -38.26
N PHE A 575 -6.59 3.26 -38.84
CA PHE A 575 -7.81 2.79 -38.20
C PHE A 575 -8.15 1.37 -38.67
N ARG A 576 -8.90 0.65 -37.85
CA ARG A 576 -9.63 -0.57 -38.20
C ARG A 576 -11.11 -0.35 -37.96
N ALA A 577 -11.93 -0.61 -38.98
CA ALA A 577 -13.39 -0.52 -38.85
C ALA A 577 -13.91 -1.71 -38.04
N LEU A 578 -14.60 -1.46 -36.93
CA LEU A 578 -15.12 -2.50 -36.04
C LEU A 578 -16.59 -2.86 -36.33
N ALA A 579 -17.40 -1.88 -36.73
CA ALA A 579 -18.83 -2.05 -36.97
C ALA A 579 -19.30 -1.21 -38.17
N ALA A 580 -20.33 -1.68 -38.88
CA ALA A 580 -20.99 -0.90 -39.92
C ALA A 580 -21.79 0.26 -39.27
N SER A 581 -21.62 1.46 -39.80
CA SER A 581 -22.27 2.69 -39.30
C SER A 581 -22.62 3.59 -40.50
N ASP A 582 -23.82 4.18 -40.52
CA ASP A 582 -24.28 5.01 -41.64
C ASP A 582 -23.45 6.29 -41.85
N ALA A 583 -22.78 6.76 -40.78
CA ALA A 583 -21.78 7.84 -40.81
C ALA A 583 -20.98 7.87 -39.50
N THR A 584 -19.66 7.67 -39.57
CA THR A 584 -18.75 7.86 -38.42
C THR A 584 -17.94 9.14 -38.60
N LEU A 585 -17.80 9.93 -37.53
CA LEU A 585 -17.09 11.20 -37.56
C LEU A 585 -15.71 11.09 -36.93
N VAL A 586 -14.70 11.64 -37.64
CA VAL A 586 -13.38 11.93 -37.07
C VAL A 586 -13.17 13.44 -37.07
N GLN A 587 -12.94 14.01 -35.89
CA GLN A 587 -12.87 15.46 -35.71
C GLN A 587 -11.55 15.87 -35.05
N LEU A 588 -10.96 16.97 -35.54
CA LEU A 588 -9.86 17.63 -34.87
C LEU A 588 -10.43 18.50 -33.73
N LEU A 589 -10.20 18.08 -32.49
CA LEU A 589 -10.70 18.76 -31.30
C LEU A 589 -9.84 19.96 -30.95
N ASP A 590 -8.52 19.77 -30.93
CA ASP A 590 -7.56 20.81 -30.62
C ASP A 590 -6.33 20.75 -31.55
N PHE A 591 -5.79 21.93 -31.84
CA PHE A 591 -4.66 22.11 -32.73
C PHE A 591 -4.04 23.49 -32.49
N THR A 592 -2.85 23.51 -31.88
CA THR A 592 -2.15 24.74 -31.50
C THR A 592 -0.71 24.69 -31.98
N PRO A 593 -0.45 24.87 -33.29
CA PRO A 593 0.91 24.83 -33.81
C PRO A 593 1.73 25.97 -33.23
N VAL A 594 3.05 25.79 -33.16
CA VAL A 594 4.00 26.79 -32.69
C VAL A 594 5.03 27.02 -33.78
N THR A 595 5.22 28.28 -34.18
CA THR A 595 6.25 28.68 -35.14
C THR A 595 7.65 28.54 -34.54
N ALA A 596 8.68 28.54 -35.39
CA ALA A 596 10.08 28.58 -34.95
C ALA A 596 10.43 29.79 -34.06
N ASN A 597 9.62 30.85 -34.11
CA ASN A 597 9.77 32.05 -33.27
C ASN A 597 8.93 32.01 -31.97
N GLY A 598 8.32 30.87 -31.63
CA GLY A 598 7.55 30.68 -30.40
C GLY A 598 6.13 31.28 -30.43
N LEU A 599 5.67 31.80 -31.57
CA LEU A 599 4.30 32.30 -31.74
C LEU A 599 3.37 31.18 -32.21
N SER A 600 2.14 31.14 -31.70
CA SER A 600 1.08 30.23 -32.17
C SER A 600 0.22 30.92 -33.23
N PRO A 601 0.32 30.55 -34.52
CA PRO A 601 -0.49 31.15 -35.56
C PRO A 601 -1.95 30.71 -35.43
N VAL A 602 -2.88 31.61 -35.76
CA VAL A 602 -4.31 31.28 -35.85
C VAL A 602 -4.49 30.32 -37.01
N THR A 603 -5.14 29.18 -36.74
CA THR A 603 -5.33 28.10 -37.72
C THR A 603 -6.79 27.73 -37.80
N ASN A 604 -7.26 27.50 -39.02
CA ASN A 604 -8.64 27.09 -39.25
C ASN A 604 -8.75 25.56 -39.06
N LYS A 605 -9.64 25.12 -38.18
CA LYS A 605 -9.87 23.69 -37.96
C LYS A 605 -10.56 23.10 -39.21
N PRO A 606 -10.13 21.94 -39.72
CA PRO A 606 -10.81 21.29 -40.84
C PRO A 606 -12.21 20.83 -40.43
N ALA A 607 -13.13 20.78 -41.37
CA ALA A 607 -14.44 20.16 -41.15
C ALA A 607 -14.27 18.69 -40.69
N PRO A 608 -15.17 18.15 -39.84
CA PRO A 608 -15.13 16.76 -39.43
C PRO A 608 -15.10 15.82 -40.65
N PHE A 609 -14.21 14.85 -40.65
CA PHE A 609 -14.16 13.83 -41.70
C PHE A 609 -15.28 12.83 -41.46
N THR A 610 -16.12 12.62 -42.47
CA THR A 610 -17.23 11.66 -42.42
C THR A 610 -16.83 10.39 -43.17
N LEU A 611 -16.91 9.25 -42.50
CA LEU A 611 -16.62 7.93 -43.04
C LEU A 611 -17.90 7.10 -43.11
N GLN A 612 -18.18 6.48 -44.26
CA GLN A 612 -19.30 5.56 -44.48
C GLN A 612 -18.87 4.09 -44.55
#